data_AF-A0A4R7D1L3-F1
#
_entry.id   AF-A0A4R7D1L3-F1
#
_cell.length_a   1.000
_cell.length_b   1.000
_cell.length_c   1.000
_cell.angle_alpha   90.00
_cell.angle_beta   90.00
_cell.angle_gamma   90.00
#
_symmetry.space_group_name_H-M   'P 1'
#
loop_
_entity.id
_entity.type
_entity.pdbx_description
1 polymer ?
#
loop_
_entity_poly.entity_id
_entity_poly.type
_entity_poly.pdbx_seq_one_letter_code
_entity_poly.pdbx_strand_id
1 'polypeptide(L)'
;MKKILYTLVIATFLTFTSCKENKKTEEPSKMEHVMSIHDEVMPKMGTLGKLVGQLKPMADSLGAESAEFKAMKDLQEANRSMMDWMQGFGDRFDAEEIMNGKELSDEKKAWLKEEEEKVQQVKENINSSIERAEEILGKQ
;
A
#
# COMPACT_ATOMS: atom_id res chain seq x y z
N MET A 1 -69.43 -37.07 16.18
CA MET A 1 -68.68 -38.15 16.85
C MET A 1 -67.20 -37.82 16.79
N LYS A 2 -66.56 -37.66 17.95
CA LYS A 2 -65.14 -37.36 18.14
C LYS A 2 -64.29 -38.61 17.91
N LYS A 3 -63.15 -38.49 17.20
CA LYS A 3 -61.86 -39.20 17.40
C LYS A 3 -60.78 -38.36 16.68
N ILE A 4 -60.04 -37.48 17.35
CA ILE A 4 -58.72 -37.70 18.00
C ILE A 4 -57.84 -38.69 17.22
N LEU A 5 -56.83 -38.17 16.53
CA LEU A 5 -55.51 -38.81 16.49
C LEU A 5 -54.42 -37.73 16.36
N TYR A 6 -53.55 -37.72 17.37
CA TYR A 6 -52.36 -36.89 17.56
C TYR A 6 -51.14 -37.62 17.02
N THR A 7 -50.31 -36.96 16.21
CA THR A 7 -48.85 -37.13 15.92
C THR A 7 -48.61 -36.51 14.54
N LEU A 8 -47.55 -35.77 14.20
CA LEU A 8 -46.16 -35.77 14.64
C LEU A 8 -45.58 -34.38 14.34
N VAL A 9 -44.73 -33.91 15.26
CA VAL A 9 -43.81 -32.78 15.13
C VAL A 9 -42.92 -32.95 13.89
N ILE A 10 -42.70 -31.88 13.12
CA ILE A 10 -41.39 -31.50 12.54
C ILE A 10 -41.44 -29.98 12.30
N ALA A 11 -40.76 -29.26 13.18
CA ALA A 11 -40.39 -27.88 12.97
C ALA A 11 -39.20 -27.86 12.00
N THR A 12 -39.42 -27.48 10.75
CA THR A 12 -38.30 -27.16 9.84
C THR A 12 -37.96 -25.69 10.04
N PHE A 13 -37.19 -25.43 11.09
CA PHE A 13 -36.43 -24.21 11.24
C PHE A 13 -35.31 -24.27 10.19
N LEU A 14 -35.53 -23.67 9.02
CA LEU A 14 -34.45 -23.35 8.08
C LEU A 14 -33.67 -22.17 8.69
N THR A 15 -32.77 -22.49 9.62
CA THR A 15 -31.72 -21.56 10.02
C THR A 15 -30.86 -21.33 8.79
N PHE A 16 -30.90 -20.10 8.26
CA PHE A 16 -29.82 -19.56 7.45
C PHE A 16 -28.55 -19.58 8.31
N THR A 17 -27.76 -20.65 8.20
CA THR A 17 -26.37 -20.61 8.62
C THR A 17 -25.63 -19.73 7.63
N SER A 18 -25.67 -18.43 7.91
CA SER A 18 -24.66 -17.49 7.43
C SER A 18 -23.32 -18.09 7.84
N CYS A 19 -22.59 -18.69 6.89
CA CYS A 19 -21.16 -18.91 7.01
C CYS A 19 -20.52 -17.53 7.17
N LYS A 20 -20.47 -17.07 8.41
CA LYS A 20 -19.57 -16.01 8.81
C LYS A 20 -18.21 -16.67 8.78
N GLU A 21 -17.55 -16.54 7.63
CA GLU A 21 -16.16 -16.88 7.44
C GLU A 21 -15.39 -16.32 8.64
N ASN A 22 -14.92 -17.23 9.48
CA ASN A 22 -14.05 -16.91 10.60
C ASN A 22 -12.72 -16.46 9.97
N LYS A 23 -12.64 -15.18 9.61
CA LYS A 23 -11.35 -14.48 9.53
C LYS A 23 -10.78 -14.54 10.94
N LYS A 24 -10.04 -15.61 11.22
CA LYS A 24 -9.06 -15.61 12.28
C LYS A 24 -8.22 -14.35 12.04
N THR A 25 -8.07 -13.55 13.08
CA THR A 25 -7.07 -12.49 13.12
C THR A 25 -5.70 -13.17 13.12
N GLU A 26 -5.30 -13.72 11.97
CA GLU A 26 -3.96 -14.24 11.75
C GLU A 26 -3.04 -13.02 11.61
N GLU A 27 -1.82 -13.12 12.16
CA GLU A 27 -0.83 -12.08 11.94
C GLU A 27 -0.61 -11.90 10.43
N PRO A 28 -0.47 -10.65 9.94
CA PRO A 28 -0.28 -10.41 8.52
C PRO A 28 0.96 -11.16 8.03
N SER A 29 0.80 -11.87 6.93
CA SER A 29 1.91 -12.49 6.21
C SER A 29 2.96 -11.44 5.84
N LYS A 30 4.18 -11.90 5.57
CA LYS A 30 5.25 -11.00 5.11
C LYS A 30 4.86 -10.22 3.86
N MET A 31 4.10 -10.84 2.96
CA MET A 31 3.59 -10.20 1.74
C MET A 31 2.65 -9.06 2.07
N GLU A 32 1.66 -9.30 2.93
CA GLU A 32 0.74 -8.27 3.40
C GLU A 32 1.48 -7.14 4.13
N HIS A 33 2.51 -7.46 4.90
CA HIS A 33 3.33 -6.45 5.55
C HIS A 33 4.04 -5.54 4.54
N VAL A 34 4.73 -6.11 3.54
CA VAL A 34 5.39 -5.33 2.48
C VAL A 34 4.40 -4.44 1.73
N MET A 35 3.24 -4.98 1.37
CA MET A 35 2.19 -4.22 0.69
C MET A 35 1.57 -3.13 1.58
N SER A 36 1.51 -3.33 2.89
CA SER A 36 1.03 -2.30 3.82
C SER A 36 1.94 -1.06 3.85
N ILE A 37 3.25 -1.23 3.65
CA ILE A 37 4.21 -0.12 3.57
C ILE A 37 3.98 0.67 2.28
N HIS A 38 3.77 -0.03 1.16
CA HIS A 38 3.38 0.60 -0.12
C HIS A 38 2.08 1.41 0.06
N ASP A 39 1.04 0.78 0.61
CA ASP A 39 -0.28 1.40 0.76
C ASP A 39 -0.26 2.63 1.67
N GLU A 40 0.60 2.64 2.69
CA GLU A 40 0.77 3.79 3.60
C GLU A 40 1.19 5.07 2.87
N VAL A 41 2.03 4.95 1.84
CA VAL A 41 2.58 6.11 1.12
C VAL A 41 1.82 6.43 -0.18
N MET A 42 0.97 5.54 -0.66
CA MET A 42 0.15 5.80 -1.85
C MET A 42 -0.70 7.09 -1.77
N PRO A 43 -1.35 7.44 -0.64
CA PRO A 43 -2.05 8.72 -0.51
C PRO A 43 -1.15 9.96 -0.67
N LYS A 44 0.17 9.82 -0.46
CA LYS A 44 1.14 10.91 -0.52
C LYS A 44 1.62 11.21 -1.94
N MET A 45 1.37 10.32 -2.91
CA MET A 45 1.79 10.52 -4.31
C MET A 45 1.15 11.77 -4.92
N GLY A 46 -0.10 12.07 -4.55
CA GLY A 46 -0.76 13.33 -4.94
C GLY A 46 -0.09 14.56 -4.33
N THR A 47 0.38 14.46 -3.09
CA THR A 47 1.13 15.52 -2.40
C THR A 47 2.45 15.80 -3.10
N LEU A 48 3.19 14.78 -3.55
CA LEU A 48 4.42 14.97 -4.33
C LEU A 48 4.17 15.83 -5.58
N GLY A 49 3.16 15.46 -6.37
CA GLY A 49 2.81 16.20 -7.59
C GLY A 49 2.41 17.66 -7.31
N LYS A 50 1.63 17.89 -6.23
CA LYS A 50 1.27 19.24 -5.79
C LYS A 50 2.49 20.08 -5.42
N LEU A 51 3.39 19.54 -4.59
CA LEU A 51 4.58 20.26 -4.12
C LEU A 51 5.55 20.55 -5.26
N VAL A 52 5.73 19.61 -6.21
CA VAL A 52 6.47 19.86 -7.46
C VAL A 52 5.88 21.04 -8.21
N GLY A 53 4.54 21.11 -8.34
CA GLY A 53 3.86 22.22 -9.00
C GLY A 53 4.06 23.57 -8.31
N GLN A 54 4.19 23.58 -6.98
CA GLN A 54 4.46 24.80 -6.20
C GLN A 54 5.92 25.25 -6.30
N LEU A 55 6.87 24.31 -6.25
CA LEU A 55 8.30 24.61 -6.30
C LEU A 55 8.80 24.95 -7.71
N LYS A 56 8.15 24.43 -8.76
CA LYS A 56 8.62 24.59 -10.14
C LYS A 56 8.83 26.05 -10.57
N PRO A 57 7.88 26.98 -10.39
CA PRO A 57 8.08 28.39 -10.78
C PRO A 57 9.26 29.05 -10.04
N MET A 58 9.47 28.70 -8.78
CA MET A 58 10.57 29.22 -7.97
C MET A 58 11.91 28.65 -8.45
N ALA A 59 11.96 27.34 -8.68
CA ALA A 59 13.11 26.64 -9.24
C ALA A 59 13.51 27.17 -10.62
N ASP A 60 12.53 27.43 -11.50
CA ASP A 60 12.75 28.02 -12.83
C ASP A 60 13.34 29.44 -12.72
N SER A 61 12.95 30.22 -11.69
CA SER A 61 13.44 31.59 -11.47
C SER A 61 14.80 31.65 -10.76
N LEU A 62 15.06 30.77 -9.80
CA LEU A 62 16.25 30.80 -8.94
C LEU A 62 17.40 29.95 -9.49
N GLY A 63 17.11 29.03 -10.41
CA GLY A 63 18.09 28.20 -11.10
C GLY A 63 18.44 26.90 -10.36
N ALA A 64 19.28 26.08 -10.99
CA ALA A 64 19.56 24.69 -10.58
C ALA A 64 20.25 24.54 -9.21
N GLU A 65 20.94 25.59 -8.74
CA GLU A 65 21.63 25.55 -7.44
C GLU A 65 20.74 25.89 -6.25
N SER A 66 19.52 26.38 -6.52
CA SER A 66 18.54 26.77 -5.49
C SER A 66 18.06 25.58 -4.66
N ALA A 67 17.63 25.87 -3.43
CA ALA A 67 17.04 24.87 -2.56
C ALA A 67 15.71 24.35 -3.15
N GLU A 68 14.95 25.22 -3.80
CA GLU A 68 13.68 24.94 -4.45
C GLU A 68 13.85 23.96 -5.62
N PHE A 69 14.88 24.15 -6.44
CA PHE A 69 15.19 23.21 -7.53
C PHE A 69 15.59 21.84 -6.98
N LYS A 70 16.44 21.80 -5.95
CA LYS A 70 16.88 20.55 -5.32
C LYS A 70 15.71 19.81 -4.68
N ALA A 71 14.85 20.50 -3.93
CA ALA A 71 13.65 19.90 -3.34
C ALA A 71 12.64 19.44 -4.39
N MET A 72 12.45 20.19 -5.48
CA MET A 72 11.63 19.75 -6.61
C MET A 72 12.17 18.45 -7.22
N LYS A 73 13.49 18.33 -7.37
CA LYS A 73 14.13 17.11 -7.89
C LYS A 73 13.98 15.93 -6.94
N ASP A 74 14.14 16.14 -5.64
CA ASP A 74 13.94 15.11 -4.63
C ASP A 74 12.52 14.53 -4.67
N LEU A 75 11.49 15.38 -4.80
CA LEU A 75 10.10 14.94 -4.93
C LEU A 75 9.87 14.14 -6.23
N GLN A 76 10.47 14.57 -7.35
CA GLN A 76 10.41 13.86 -8.63
C GLN A 76 11.09 12.49 -8.54
N GLU A 77 12.22 12.41 -7.84
CA GLU A 77 12.94 11.17 -7.61
C GLU A 77 12.16 10.22 -6.70
N ALA A 78 11.58 10.72 -5.61
CA ALA A 78 10.73 9.93 -4.72
C ALA A 78 9.48 9.38 -5.43
N ASN A 79 8.92 10.16 -6.37
CA ASN A 79 7.83 9.67 -7.20
C ASN A 79 8.29 8.55 -8.14
N ARG A 80 9.46 8.70 -8.76
CA ARG A 80 10.02 7.68 -9.66
C ARG A 80 10.36 6.39 -8.90
N SER A 81 10.99 6.50 -7.73
CA SER A 81 11.41 5.33 -6.96
C SER A 81 10.25 4.42 -6.57
N MET A 82 9.07 4.98 -6.28
CA MET A 82 7.85 4.18 -6.07
C MET A 82 7.42 3.43 -7.34
N MET A 83 7.43 4.10 -8.50
CA MET A 83 7.04 3.48 -9.77
C MET A 83 8.01 2.36 -10.16
N ASP A 84 9.32 2.62 -10.02
CA ASP A 84 10.38 1.65 -10.30
C ASP A 84 10.27 0.44 -9.35
N TRP A 85 9.97 0.69 -8.07
CA TRP A 85 9.72 -0.39 -7.11
C TRP A 85 8.49 -1.22 -7.48
N MET A 86 7.35 -0.59 -7.81
CA MET A 86 6.14 -1.31 -8.20
C MET A 86 6.36 -2.19 -9.44
N GLN A 87 7.09 -1.67 -10.44
CA GLN A 87 7.41 -2.44 -11.63
C GLN A 87 8.30 -3.63 -11.27
N GLY A 88 9.41 -3.40 -10.56
CA GLY A 88 10.32 -4.49 -10.15
C GLY A 88 9.67 -5.52 -9.24
N PHE A 89 8.74 -5.09 -8.39
CA PHE A 89 7.95 -5.98 -7.54
C PHE A 89 7.02 -6.87 -8.37
N GLY A 90 6.29 -6.28 -9.33
CA GLY A 90 5.40 -7.02 -10.24
C GLY A 90 6.14 -7.97 -11.19
N ASP A 91 7.40 -7.71 -11.50
CA ASP A 91 8.24 -8.62 -12.29
C ASP A 91 8.67 -9.87 -11.46
N ARG A 92 8.70 -9.76 -10.13
CA ARG A 92 9.14 -10.81 -9.20
C ARG A 92 8.00 -11.67 -8.64
N PHE A 93 6.81 -11.09 -8.46
CA PHE A 93 5.67 -11.73 -7.81
C PHE A 93 4.42 -11.69 -8.70
N ASP A 94 3.73 -12.84 -8.80
CA ASP A 94 2.49 -12.95 -9.57
C ASP A 94 1.26 -12.51 -8.74
N ALA A 95 0.12 -12.30 -9.41
CA ALA A 95 -1.08 -11.81 -8.75
C ALA A 95 -1.62 -12.78 -7.67
N GLU A 96 -1.44 -14.09 -7.82
CA GLU A 96 -1.87 -15.08 -6.83
C GLU A 96 -1.00 -15.02 -5.56
N GLU A 97 0.29 -14.78 -5.74
CA GLU A 97 1.25 -14.58 -4.65
C GLU A 97 0.98 -13.29 -3.87
N ILE A 98 0.62 -12.21 -4.56
CA ILE A 98 0.37 -10.91 -3.94
C ILE A 98 -1.01 -10.87 -3.27
N MET A 99 -2.06 -11.34 -3.94
CA MET A 99 -3.45 -11.10 -3.53
C MET A 99 -4.09 -12.28 -2.79
N ASN A 100 -3.71 -13.51 -3.15
CA ASN A 100 -4.39 -14.72 -2.68
C ASN A 100 -3.55 -15.53 -1.67
N GLY A 101 -2.37 -15.02 -1.29
CA GLY A 101 -1.52 -15.66 -0.29
C GLY A 101 -0.94 -16.99 -0.74
N LYS A 102 -0.76 -17.19 -2.05
CA LYS A 102 -0.09 -18.38 -2.59
C LYS A 102 1.29 -18.55 -1.95
N GLU A 103 1.63 -19.78 -1.58
CA GLU A 103 2.91 -20.08 -0.93
C GLU A 103 4.09 -19.75 -1.84
N LEU A 104 5.05 -19.01 -1.29
CA LEU A 104 6.27 -18.60 -2.00
C LEU A 104 7.35 -19.68 -1.92
N SER A 105 8.13 -19.82 -2.99
CA SER A 105 9.38 -20.57 -2.95
C SER A 105 10.38 -19.92 -1.98
N ASP A 106 11.38 -20.67 -1.52
CA ASP A 106 12.40 -20.12 -0.61
C ASP A 106 13.22 -18.98 -1.23
N GLU A 107 13.44 -19.04 -2.56
CA GLU A 107 14.03 -17.94 -3.33
C GLU A 107 13.15 -16.68 -3.29
N LYS A 108 11.84 -16.83 -3.53
CA LYS A 108 10.90 -15.71 -3.48
C LYS A 108 10.74 -15.14 -2.07
N LYS A 109 10.84 -15.95 -1.02
CA LYS A 109 10.89 -15.46 0.37
C LYS A 109 12.12 -14.58 0.62
N ALA A 110 13.28 -14.93 0.05
CA ALA A 110 14.48 -14.11 0.12
C ALA A 110 14.30 -12.79 -0.64
N TRP A 111 13.75 -12.82 -1.86
CA TRP A 111 13.42 -11.60 -2.60
C TRP A 111 12.43 -10.72 -1.87
N LEU A 112 11.41 -11.29 -1.21
CA LEU A 112 10.42 -10.52 -0.48
C LEU A 112 11.04 -9.74 0.68
N LYS A 113 12.08 -10.28 1.31
CA LYS A 113 12.87 -9.55 2.32
C LYS A 113 13.64 -8.39 1.69
N GLU A 114 14.24 -8.58 0.51
CA GLU A 114 14.88 -7.47 -0.22
C GLU A 114 13.86 -6.39 -0.61
N GLU A 115 12.67 -6.78 -1.07
CA GLU A 115 11.62 -5.84 -1.46
C GLU A 115 11.04 -5.07 -0.27
N GLU A 116 11.00 -5.68 0.92
CA GLU A 116 10.67 -4.98 2.16
C GLU A 116 11.66 -3.84 2.45
N GLU A 117 12.96 -4.11 2.37
CA GLU A 117 14.00 -3.11 2.60
C GLU A 117 13.89 -1.97 1.57
N LYS A 118 13.63 -2.31 0.31
CA LYS A 118 13.45 -1.31 -0.76
C LYS A 118 12.19 -0.46 -0.55
N VAL A 119 11.04 -1.06 -0.24
CA VAL A 119 9.80 -0.28 -0.05
C VAL A 119 9.88 0.61 1.20
N GLN A 120 10.60 0.17 2.24
CA GLN A 120 10.91 0.98 3.40
C GLN A 120 11.76 2.21 3.01
N GLN A 121 12.78 2.03 2.16
CA GLN A 121 13.56 3.16 1.64
C GLN A 121 12.73 4.09 0.76
N VAL A 122 11.83 3.56 -0.07
CA VAL A 122 10.88 4.36 -0.87
C VAL A 122 10.00 5.22 0.05
N LYS A 123 9.44 4.62 1.11
CA LYS A 123 8.65 5.34 2.11
C LYS A 123 9.42 6.49 2.75
N GLU A 124 10.68 6.26 3.14
CA GLU A 124 11.54 7.29 3.73
C GLU A 124 11.86 8.41 2.74
N ASN A 125 12.13 8.07 1.47
CA ASN A 125 12.37 9.05 0.42
C ASN A 125 11.14 9.93 0.16
N ILE A 126 9.95 9.34 0.12
CA ILE A 126 8.68 10.07 -0.03
C ILE A 126 8.46 11.00 1.15
N ASN A 127 8.53 10.50 2.38
CA ASN A 127 8.24 11.34 3.55
C ASN A 127 9.26 12.46 3.72
N SER A 128 10.55 12.17 3.57
CA SER A 128 11.59 13.18 3.75
C SER A 128 11.63 14.23 2.63
N SER A 129 11.31 13.86 1.38
CA SER A 129 11.20 14.83 0.28
C SER A 129 10.02 15.78 0.45
N ILE A 130 8.88 15.28 0.94
CA ILE A 130 7.71 16.09 1.32
C ILE A 130 8.08 17.08 2.42
N GLU A 131 8.69 16.59 3.51
CA GLU A 131 9.08 17.43 4.65
C GLU A 131 10.01 18.57 4.23
N ARG A 132 11.05 18.28 3.44
CA ARG A 132 11.98 19.30 2.92
C ARG A 132 11.27 20.34 2.05
N ALA A 133 10.36 19.91 1.19
CA ALA A 133 9.60 20.80 0.32
C ALA A 133 8.63 21.70 1.11
N GLU A 134 7.94 21.14 2.09
CA GLU A 134 7.05 21.89 2.98
C GLU A 134 7.82 22.90 3.82
N GLU A 135 9.01 22.54 4.33
CA GLU A 135 9.88 23.46 5.07
C GLU A 135 10.32 24.66 4.20
N ILE A 136 10.71 24.42 2.96
CA ILE A 136 11.10 25.48 2.02
C ILE A 136 9.92 26.40 1.72
N LEU A 137 8.74 25.84 1.45
CA LEU A 137 7.53 26.61 1.15
C LEU A 137 6.99 27.37 2.36
N GLY A 138 7.21 26.87 3.58
CA GLY A 138 6.81 27.55 4.82
C GLY A 138 7.77 28.66 5.28
N LYS A 139 8.97 28.74 4.72
CA LYS A 139 9.96 29.82 4.99
C LYS A 139 9.76 31.06 4.10
N GLN A 140 8.89 30.98 3.11
CA GLN A 140 8.53 32.09 2.22
C GLN A 140 7.41 32.94 2.81
#